data_AF-A0A2V6DFL4-F1
#
_entry.id   AF-A0A2V6DFL4-F1
#
_cell.length_a   1.000
_cell.length_b   1.000
_cell.length_c   1.000
_cell.angle_alpha   90.00
_cell.angle_beta   90.00
_cell.angle_gamma   90.00
#
_symmetry.space_group_name_H-M   'P 1'
#
loop_
_entity.id
_entity.type
_entity.pdbx_description
1 polymer ?
#
loop_
_entity_poly.entity_id
_entity_poly.type
_entity_poly.pdbx_seq_one_letter_code
_entity_poly.pdbx_strand_id
1 'polypeptide(L)'
;METFSNGSDDGDWHLTNNPDRLLQIEASGGNPGAYLHGQVFTPVPVWYVPLGTSPTHFLGNYYAQQVGGFSFDLNIFSGTQAPNRAVTLDLLTTLGTGDFSQGLEAYKIGANISTLPVGWKQYFFSLDATSTSIPPGWVVLRGNGSPGTDADWRRLMQDVETIGFELGKPGFAYPALNGWDLGLDNVRISQHISESGPGVIFPATVLLLVLLQRMVPSRVVVFRRKSRF
;
A
#
# COMPACT_ATOMS: atom_id res chain seq x y z
N MET A 1 2.82 7.57 1.16
CA MET A 1 1.45 7.13 1.46
C MET A 1 0.56 8.09 0.73
N GLU A 2 -0.37 7.58 -0.05
CA GLU A 2 -1.34 8.36 -0.80
C GLU A 2 -2.68 8.32 -0.07
N THR A 3 -3.16 9.49 0.34
CA THR A 3 -4.44 9.66 1.04
C THR A 3 -5.37 10.59 0.28
N PHE A 4 -4.93 11.10 -0.88
CA PHE A 4 -5.65 12.03 -1.75
C PHE A 4 -6.14 13.33 -1.06
N SER A 5 -5.69 13.57 0.18
CA SER A 5 -6.27 14.60 1.07
C SER A 5 -5.84 16.02 0.70
N ASN A 6 -4.76 16.13 -0.08
CA ASN A 6 -4.30 17.36 -0.71
C ASN A 6 -4.99 17.62 -2.06
N GLY A 7 -5.88 16.72 -2.50
CA GLY A 7 -6.54 16.79 -3.81
C GLY A 7 -5.63 16.43 -4.99
N SER A 8 -4.49 15.77 -4.75
CA SER A 8 -3.64 15.22 -5.80
C SER A 8 -3.64 13.69 -5.79
N ASP A 9 -3.25 13.14 -6.94
CA ASP A 9 -2.94 11.75 -7.13
C ASP A 9 -1.44 11.66 -7.47
N ASP A 10 -0.59 11.62 -6.44
CA ASP A 10 0.87 11.64 -6.64
C ASP A 10 1.37 10.29 -7.17
N GLY A 11 0.55 9.25 -7.03
CA GLY A 11 0.82 7.92 -7.55
C GLY A 11 0.53 7.76 -9.03
N ASP A 12 -0.24 8.67 -9.64
CA ASP A 12 -0.81 8.50 -10.99
C ASP A 12 -1.56 7.15 -11.05
N TRP A 13 -2.57 7.01 -10.20
CA TRP A 13 -3.39 5.81 -10.08
C TRP A 13 -4.51 5.82 -11.13
N HIS A 14 -4.51 4.78 -11.95
CA HIS A 14 -5.49 4.56 -13.01
C HIS A 14 -6.40 3.38 -12.67
N LEU A 15 -7.59 3.37 -13.24
CA LEU A 15 -8.50 2.21 -13.19
C LEU A 15 -8.65 1.65 -14.60
N THR A 16 -8.46 0.34 -14.77
CA THR A 16 -8.46 -0.36 -16.08
C THR A 16 -9.47 0.19 -17.08
N ASN A 17 -9.07 0.55 -18.30
CA ASN A 17 -9.97 1.01 -19.38
C ASN A 17 -10.91 2.17 -19.00
N ASN A 18 -10.73 2.79 -17.83
CA ASN A 18 -11.50 3.93 -17.43
C ASN A 18 -10.87 5.16 -18.09
N PRO A 19 -11.60 5.95 -18.91
CA PRO A 19 -11.06 7.23 -19.34
C PRO A 19 -10.84 8.11 -18.09
N ASP A 20 -9.65 8.68 -17.94
CA ASP A 20 -9.21 9.46 -16.75
C ASP A 20 -10.23 10.47 -16.25
N ARG A 21 -11.09 10.99 -17.14
CA ARG A 21 -12.22 11.88 -16.80
C ARG A 21 -13.25 11.30 -15.81
N LEU A 22 -13.25 10.00 -15.60
CA LEU A 22 -14.13 9.29 -14.66
C LEU A 22 -13.39 8.84 -13.39
N LEU A 23 -12.12 9.24 -13.25
CA LEU A 23 -11.41 9.21 -11.99
C LEU A 23 -11.60 10.54 -11.29
N GLN A 24 -12.06 10.50 -10.04
CA GLN A 24 -12.35 11.69 -9.27
C GLN A 24 -11.81 11.53 -7.86
N ILE A 25 -11.12 12.55 -7.35
CA ILE A 25 -10.82 12.64 -5.93
C ILE A 25 -12.06 13.19 -5.24
N GLU A 26 -12.71 12.34 -4.46
CA GLU A 26 -13.84 12.72 -3.62
C GLU A 26 -13.30 13.28 -2.30
N ALA A 27 -13.72 14.48 -1.89
CA ALA A 27 -13.18 15.16 -0.72
C ALA A 27 -13.61 14.54 0.62
N SER A 28 -14.58 13.62 0.60
CA SER A 28 -15.13 12.98 1.80
C SER A 28 -15.66 11.58 1.48
N GLY A 29 -15.74 10.72 2.50
CA GLY A 29 -16.26 9.34 2.36
C GLY A 29 -15.18 8.27 2.31
N GLY A 30 -13.89 8.65 2.29
CA GLY A 30 -12.72 7.80 2.47
C GLY A 30 -12.57 7.24 3.88
N ASN A 31 -11.40 6.69 4.20
CA ASN A 31 -11.13 5.98 5.46
C ASN A 31 -9.98 6.56 6.29
N PRO A 32 -10.11 7.76 6.89
CA PRO A 32 -11.16 8.77 6.70
C PRO A 32 -10.77 9.81 5.64
N GLY A 33 -11.72 10.63 5.20
CA GLY A 33 -11.43 11.84 4.43
C GLY A 33 -11.58 11.65 2.93
N ALA A 34 -10.62 12.14 2.16
CA ALA A 34 -10.66 12.06 0.70
C ALA A 34 -10.27 10.66 0.19
N TYR A 35 -10.68 10.31 -1.01
CA TYR A 35 -10.29 9.07 -1.67
C TYR A 35 -10.36 9.20 -3.19
N LEU A 36 -9.68 8.31 -3.92
CA LEU A 36 -9.80 8.22 -5.37
C LEU A 36 -10.97 7.31 -5.73
N HIS A 37 -11.95 7.87 -6.44
CA HIS A 37 -13.15 7.20 -6.90
C HIS A 37 -13.06 6.89 -8.39
N GLY A 38 -13.57 5.74 -8.80
CA GLY A 38 -13.62 5.36 -10.21
C GLY A 38 -14.72 4.35 -10.51
N GLN A 39 -15.24 4.41 -11.74
CA GLN A 39 -16.20 3.45 -12.27
C GLN A 39 -15.68 2.82 -13.56
N VAL A 40 -15.89 1.51 -13.72
CA VAL A 40 -15.38 0.78 -14.89
C VAL A 40 -16.27 -0.38 -15.28
N PHE A 41 -16.41 -0.63 -16.58
CA PHE A 41 -17.06 -1.84 -17.09
C PHE A 41 -16.01 -2.85 -17.61
N THR A 42 -15.61 -3.78 -16.75
CA THR A 42 -14.64 -4.84 -17.06
C THR A 42 -14.93 -6.09 -16.20
N PRO A 43 -14.67 -7.31 -16.68
CA PRO A 43 -14.79 -8.51 -15.83
C PRO A 43 -13.80 -8.50 -14.65
N VAL A 44 -12.66 -7.82 -14.81
CA VAL A 44 -11.56 -7.76 -13.84
C VAL A 44 -11.03 -6.33 -13.78
N PRO A 45 -11.47 -5.52 -12.79
CA PRO A 45 -10.91 -4.20 -12.53
C PRO A 45 -9.51 -4.29 -11.92
N VAL A 46 -8.64 -3.36 -12.31
CA VAL A 46 -7.31 -3.18 -11.74
C VAL A 46 -7.10 -1.70 -11.47
N TRP A 47 -6.80 -1.35 -10.22
CA TRP A 47 -6.16 -0.07 -9.89
C TRP A 47 -4.66 -0.22 -10.16
N TYR A 48 -4.06 0.64 -10.98
CA TYR A 48 -2.67 0.47 -11.37
C TYR A 48 -1.94 1.80 -11.58
N VAL A 49 -0.62 1.76 -11.41
CA VAL A 49 0.26 2.86 -11.85
C VAL A 49 0.83 2.51 -13.23
N PRO A 50 0.60 3.32 -14.27
CA PRO A 50 1.03 3.02 -15.65
C PRO A 50 2.55 2.93 -15.83
N LEU A 51 2.96 2.15 -16.84
CA LEU A 51 4.32 2.20 -17.37
C LEU A 51 4.62 3.62 -17.91
N GLY A 52 5.81 4.12 -17.60
CA GLY A 52 6.26 5.44 -18.07
C GLY A 52 5.81 6.60 -17.18
N THR A 53 5.02 6.34 -16.14
CA THR A 53 4.82 7.28 -15.04
C THR A 53 6.20 7.62 -14.45
N SER A 54 6.50 8.91 -14.31
CA SER A 54 7.75 9.35 -13.69
C SER A 54 7.87 8.74 -12.29
N PRO A 55 9.07 8.32 -11.83
CA PRO A 55 9.21 7.59 -10.58
C PRO A 55 8.44 8.24 -9.43
N THR A 56 7.39 7.57 -8.99
CA THR A 56 6.61 7.95 -7.82
C THR A 56 7.17 7.22 -6.60
N HIS A 57 6.64 7.52 -5.42
CA HIS A 57 6.96 6.76 -4.22
C HIS A 57 6.41 5.33 -4.22
N PHE A 58 5.74 4.90 -5.30
CA PHE A 58 5.22 3.55 -5.50
C PHE A 58 6.00 2.72 -6.52
N LEU A 59 6.98 3.27 -7.24
CA LEU A 59 7.71 2.57 -8.30
C LEU A 59 9.22 2.57 -8.06
N GLY A 60 9.95 1.89 -8.94
CA GLY A 60 11.40 1.87 -9.01
C GLY A 60 12.06 0.76 -8.18
N ASN A 61 13.21 1.05 -7.60
CA ASN A 61 14.09 0.03 -7.00
C ASN A 61 13.65 -0.36 -5.58
N TYR A 62 12.77 -1.34 -5.47
CA TYR A 62 12.27 -1.84 -4.19
C TYR A 62 13.35 -2.50 -3.34
N TYR A 63 14.34 -3.15 -3.95
CA TYR A 63 15.49 -3.74 -3.26
C TYR A 63 16.27 -2.67 -2.50
N ALA A 64 16.65 -1.57 -3.17
CA ALA A 64 17.38 -0.46 -2.58
C ALA A 64 16.55 0.30 -1.53
N GLN A 65 15.24 0.38 -1.75
CA GLN A 65 14.29 0.97 -0.80
C GLN A 65 13.95 0.05 0.38
N GLN A 66 14.40 -1.21 0.35
CA GLN A 66 14.12 -2.24 1.34
C GLN A 66 12.62 -2.44 1.59
N VAL A 67 11.83 -2.52 0.51
CA VAL A 67 10.37 -2.68 0.64
C VAL A 67 10.03 -4.00 1.33
N GLY A 68 9.20 -3.91 2.37
CA GLY A 68 8.70 -4.99 3.23
C GLY A 68 7.22 -5.34 3.01
N GLY A 69 6.48 -4.48 2.33
CA GLY A 69 5.07 -4.74 2.05
C GLY A 69 4.32 -3.58 1.44
N PHE A 70 3.11 -3.89 0.99
CA PHE A 70 2.15 -2.97 0.41
C PHE A 70 0.82 -3.08 1.14
N SER A 71 0.15 -1.96 1.31
CA SER A 71 -1.26 -1.97 1.68
C SER A 71 -2.01 -0.80 1.10
N PHE A 72 -3.31 -0.98 1.01
CA PHE A 72 -4.26 0.02 0.55
C PHE A 72 -5.60 -0.28 1.19
N ASP A 73 -6.45 0.74 1.25
CA ASP A 73 -7.84 0.58 1.60
C ASP A 73 -8.67 0.61 0.31
N LEU A 74 -9.62 -0.32 0.20
CA LEU A 74 -10.52 -0.42 -0.92
C LEU A 74 -11.96 -0.45 -0.42
N ASN A 75 -12.84 0.28 -1.10
CA ASN A 75 -14.27 0.13 -1.01
C ASN A 75 -14.84 -0.33 -2.35
N ILE A 76 -15.72 -1.33 -2.30
CA ILE A 76 -16.43 -1.83 -3.48
C ILE A 76 -17.90 -1.44 -3.29
N PHE A 77 -18.27 -0.26 -3.78
CA PHE A 77 -19.63 0.26 -3.68
C PHE A 77 -20.60 -0.60 -4.49
N SER A 78 -20.17 -1.04 -5.67
CA SER A 78 -20.89 -2.03 -6.47
C SER A 78 -19.94 -2.81 -7.39
N GLY A 79 -20.36 -4.01 -7.81
CA GLY A 79 -19.55 -4.88 -8.66
C GLY A 79 -20.18 -6.25 -8.87
N THR A 80 -19.42 -7.17 -9.48
CA THR A 80 -19.89 -8.54 -9.77
C THR A 80 -19.29 -9.56 -8.79
N GLN A 81 -20.16 -10.16 -7.97
CA GLN A 81 -19.83 -11.34 -7.17
C GLN A 81 -19.62 -12.54 -8.08
N ALA A 82 -18.55 -13.30 -7.83
CA ALA A 82 -18.23 -14.51 -8.56
C ALA A 82 -17.35 -15.42 -7.70
N PRO A 83 -17.51 -16.76 -7.78
CA PRO A 83 -16.61 -17.68 -7.11
C PRO A 83 -15.14 -17.45 -7.48
N ASN A 84 -14.24 -17.71 -6.54
CA ASN A 84 -12.78 -17.60 -6.70
C ASN A 84 -12.28 -16.19 -7.02
N ARG A 85 -13.08 -15.13 -6.85
CA ARG A 85 -12.59 -13.76 -6.95
C ARG A 85 -11.73 -13.43 -5.73
N ALA A 86 -10.60 -12.78 -5.96
CA ALA A 86 -9.68 -12.35 -4.94
C ALA A 86 -9.20 -10.92 -5.23
N VAL A 87 -8.56 -10.31 -4.24
CA VAL A 87 -7.70 -9.15 -4.45
C VAL A 87 -6.29 -9.68 -4.68
N THR A 88 -5.69 -9.36 -5.83
CA THR A 88 -4.36 -9.80 -6.23
C THR A 88 -3.48 -8.57 -6.39
N LEU A 89 -2.23 -8.67 -5.92
CA LEU A 89 -1.20 -7.66 -6.12
C LEU A 89 -0.31 -8.11 -7.28
N ASP A 90 -0.12 -7.23 -8.25
CA ASP A 90 0.71 -7.44 -9.43
C ASP A 90 1.86 -6.43 -9.44
N LEU A 91 3.06 -6.89 -9.76
CA LEU A 91 4.26 -6.10 -9.95
C LEU A 91 4.85 -6.44 -11.30
N LEU A 92 5.16 -5.43 -12.11
CA LEU A 92 5.66 -5.64 -13.46
C LEU A 92 6.89 -4.78 -13.75
N THR A 93 7.74 -5.30 -14.62
CA THR A 93 8.85 -4.58 -15.22
C THR A 93 9.04 -5.04 -16.65
N THR A 94 9.32 -4.11 -17.54
CA THR A 94 9.81 -4.34 -18.91
C THR A 94 11.33 -4.48 -18.95
N LEU A 95 12.02 -4.32 -17.82
CA LEU A 95 13.48 -4.31 -17.71
C LEU A 95 14.10 -3.20 -18.58
N GLY A 96 13.41 -2.06 -18.66
CA GLY A 96 13.81 -0.90 -19.46
C GLY A 96 13.59 -1.04 -20.96
N THR A 97 12.95 -2.10 -21.44
CA THR A 97 12.68 -2.30 -22.87
C THR A 97 11.43 -1.57 -23.35
N GLY A 98 10.51 -1.22 -22.45
CA GLY A 98 9.17 -0.74 -22.77
C GLY A 98 8.22 -1.84 -23.29
N ASP A 99 8.65 -3.11 -23.32
CA ASP A 99 7.89 -4.25 -23.83
C ASP A 99 7.71 -5.31 -22.74
N PHE A 100 6.47 -5.46 -22.25
CA PHE A 100 6.16 -6.46 -21.22
C PHE A 100 6.36 -7.90 -21.67
N SER A 101 6.36 -8.20 -22.99
CA SER A 101 6.66 -9.56 -23.48
C SER A 101 8.11 -9.98 -23.23
N GLN A 102 9.00 -9.01 -23.02
CA GLN A 102 10.41 -9.20 -22.66
C GLN A 102 10.67 -8.98 -21.16
N GLY A 103 9.61 -8.63 -20.42
CA GLY A 103 9.64 -8.26 -19.03
C GLY A 103 9.50 -9.42 -18.05
N LEU A 104 9.23 -9.04 -16.81
CA LEU A 104 8.88 -9.92 -15.71
C LEU A 104 7.59 -9.45 -15.05
N GLU A 105 6.81 -10.41 -14.59
CA GLU A 105 5.62 -10.20 -13.80
C GLU A 105 5.75 -11.02 -12.52
N ALA A 106 5.36 -10.43 -11.39
CA ALA A 106 5.19 -11.15 -10.14
C ALA A 106 3.84 -10.80 -9.55
N TYR A 107 3.10 -11.83 -9.12
CA TYR A 107 1.82 -11.63 -8.47
C TYR A 107 1.68 -12.44 -7.20
N LYS A 108 0.81 -11.96 -6.31
CA LYS A 108 0.41 -12.64 -5.09
C LYS A 108 -1.09 -12.52 -4.90
N ILE A 109 -1.75 -13.66 -4.77
CA ILE A 109 -3.19 -13.72 -4.50
C ILE A 109 -3.42 -13.45 -3.01
N GLY A 110 -4.28 -12.48 -2.72
CA GLY A 110 -4.64 -12.06 -1.38
C GLY A 110 -6.01 -12.56 -0.95
N ALA A 111 -6.75 -11.66 -0.30
CA ALA A 111 -8.05 -11.98 0.30
C ALA A 111 -9.10 -12.37 -0.74
N ASN A 112 -9.93 -13.35 -0.39
CA ASN A 112 -11.10 -13.75 -1.17
C ASN A 112 -12.19 -12.68 -1.08
N ILE A 113 -12.73 -12.28 -2.24
CA ILE A 113 -13.84 -11.34 -2.39
C ILE A 113 -14.96 -11.93 -3.28
N SER A 114 -15.14 -13.25 -3.24
CA SER A 114 -16.21 -13.93 -3.97
C SER A 114 -17.59 -13.41 -3.57
N THR A 115 -17.72 -13.08 -2.29
CA THR A 115 -18.74 -12.18 -1.75
C THR A 115 -18.09 -10.82 -1.51
N LEU A 116 -18.66 -9.76 -2.06
CA LEU A 116 -18.10 -8.41 -1.91
C LEU A 116 -18.18 -7.95 -0.44
N PRO A 117 -17.08 -7.46 0.15
CA PRO A 117 -17.10 -6.91 1.49
C PRO A 117 -17.89 -5.61 1.54
N VAL A 118 -18.48 -5.31 2.70
CA VAL A 118 -19.20 -4.05 2.93
C VAL A 118 -18.25 -3.01 3.52
N GLY A 119 -18.24 -1.83 2.90
CA GLY A 119 -17.46 -0.66 3.31
C GLY A 119 -15.96 -0.80 3.08
N TRP A 120 -15.21 0.15 3.60
CA TRP A 120 -13.75 0.17 3.50
C TRP A 120 -13.10 -1.05 4.15
N LYS A 121 -12.18 -1.68 3.42
CA LYS A 121 -11.31 -2.76 3.91
C LYS A 121 -9.87 -2.46 3.58
N GLN A 122 -9.00 -2.67 4.55
CA GLN A 122 -7.57 -2.66 4.34
C GLN A 122 -7.10 -4.01 3.81
N TYR A 123 -6.30 -3.98 2.76
CA TYR A 123 -5.60 -5.12 2.19
C TYR A 123 -4.11 -4.95 2.43
N PHE A 124 -3.40 -6.01 2.79
CA PHE A 124 -1.96 -5.99 3.01
C PHE A 124 -1.30 -7.21 2.35
N PHE A 125 -0.17 -6.95 1.71
CA PHE A 125 0.68 -7.95 1.06
C PHE A 125 2.09 -7.83 1.61
N SER A 126 2.58 -8.91 2.23
CA SER A 126 3.99 -9.01 2.60
C SER A 126 4.86 -9.22 1.35
N LEU A 127 5.95 -8.46 1.28
CA LEU A 127 6.91 -8.47 0.19
C LEU A 127 8.31 -8.38 0.79
N ASP A 128 9.16 -9.37 0.57
CA ASP A 128 10.58 -9.24 0.88
C ASP A 128 11.36 -8.92 -0.38
N ALA A 129 11.52 -7.62 -0.65
CA ALA A 129 12.23 -7.14 -1.83
C ALA A 129 13.73 -7.49 -1.79
N THR A 130 14.28 -7.81 -0.63
CA THR A 130 15.69 -8.18 -0.45
C THR A 130 15.94 -9.67 -0.56
N SER A 131 14.88 -10.48 -0.66
CA SER A 131 14.97 -11.93 -0.71
C SER A 131 15.78 -12.41 -1.92
N THR A 132 16.63 -13.40 -1.68
CA THR A 132 17.42 -14.03 -2.75
C THR A 132 16.64 -15.08 -3.53
N SER A 133 15.47 -15.49 -3.04
CA SER A 133 14.57 -16.48 -3.64
C SER A 133 13.16 -15.92 -3.77
N ILE A 134 12.35 -16.49 -4.67
CA ILE A 134 10.92 -16.14 -4.77
C ILE A 134 10.24 -16.39 -3.42
N PRO A 135 9.68 -15.36 -2.73
CA PRO A 135 9.10 -15.56 -1.42
C PRO A 135 7.83 -16.42 -1.48
N PRO A 136 7.48 -17.15 -0.40
CA PRO A 136 6.28 -17.97 -0.36
C PRO A 136 5.00 -17.20 -0.73
N GLY A 137 4.19 -17.82 -1.60
CA GLY A 137 2.93 -17.27 -2.08
C GLY A 137 3.04 -16.32 -3.27
N TRP A 138 4.26 -15.93 -3.66
CA TRP A 138 4.49 -15.21 -4.91
C TRP A 138 4.65 -16.18 -6.08
N VAL A 139 4.11 -15.79 -7.22
CA VAL A 139 4.39 -16.41 -8.51
C VAL A 139 5.16 -15.40 -9.34
N VAL A 140 6.19 -15.85 -10.04
CA VAL A 140 6.96 -15.03 -11.00
C VAL A 140 6.83 -15.65 -12.37
N LEU A 141 6.52 -14.83 -13.36
CA LEU A 141 6.44 -15.18 -14.77
C LEU A 141 7.38 -14.28 -15.57
N ARG A 142 7.92 -14.83 -16.66
CA ARG A 142 8.52 -14.00 -17.72
C ARG A 142 7.42 -13.51 -18.65
N GLY A 143 7.68 -12.45 -19.39
CA GLY A 143 6.71 -11.86 -20.34
C GLY A 143 6.14 -12.82 -21.40
N ASN A 144 6.79 -13.97 -21.64
CA ASN A 144 6.28 -15.04 -22.49
C ASN A 144 5.38 -16.07 -21.77
N GLY A 145 5.04 -15.82 -20.51
CA GLY A 145 4.22 -16.70 -19.65
C GLY A 145 4.96 -17.89 -19.05
N SER A 146 6.26 -18.09 -19.33
CA SER A 146 7.04 -19.16 -18.70
C SER A 146 7.34 -18.85 -17.22
N PRO A 147 7.48 -19.88 -16.36
CA PRO A 147 7.86 -19.67 -14.97
C PRO A 147 9.21 -18.92 -14.86
N GLY A 148 9.22 -17.90 -14.00
CA GLY A 148 10.41 -17.18 -13.60
C GLY A 148 11.28 -17.96 -12.61
N THR A 149 12.42 -17.36 -12.27
CA THR A 149 13.42 -17.91 -11.35
C THR A 149 13.70 -16.95 -10.20
N ASP A 150 14.43 -17.42 -9.19
CA ASP A 150 14.97 -16.57 -8.12
C ASP A 150 15.82 -15.41 -8.65
N ALA A 151 16.50 -15.59 -9.79
CA ALA A 151 17.24 -14.51 -10.44
C ALA A 151 16.31 -13.48 -11.07
N ASP A 152 15.19 -13.91 -11.64
CA ASP A 152 14.17 -13.03 -12.19
C ASP A 152 13.51 -12.21 -11.07
N TRP A 153 13.19 -12.81 -9.92
CA TRP A 153 12.71 -12.08 -8.74
C TRP A 153 13.63 -10.91 -8.36
N ARG A 154 14.93 -11.18 -8.22
CA ARG A 154 15.91 -10.14 -7.85
C ARG A 154 15.99 -9.02 -8.89
N ARG A 155 15.80 -9.33 -10.17
CA ARG A 155 15.75 -8.32 -11.24
C ARG A 155 14.48 -7.48 -11.16
N LEU A 156 13.33 -8.11 -10.94
CA LEU A 156 12.06 -7.39 -10.78
C LEU A 156 12.09 -6.44 -9.57
N MET A 157 12.67 -6.88 -8.44
CA MET A 157 12.81 -6.03 -7.25
C MET A 157 13.78 -4.84 -7.44
N GLN A 158 14.66 -4.87 -8.45
CA GLN A 158 15.57 -3.77 -8.74
C GLN A 158 14.91 -2.63 -9.52
N ASP A 159 13.80 -2.91 -10.20
CA ASP A 159 13.11 -1.93 -11.03
C ASP A 159 11.66 -2.34 -11.28
N VAL A 160 10.76 -1.91 -10.41
CA VAL A 160 9.31 -2.08 -10.58
C VAL A 160 8.77 -0.90 -11.38
N GLU A 161 8.26 -1.15 -12.57
CA GLU A 161 7.77 -0.12 -13.50
C GLU A 161 6.24 0.00 -13.48
N THR A 162 5.53 -1.00 -12.97
CA THR A 162 4.08 -0.97 -12.77
C THR A 162 3.73 -1.74 -11.49
N ILE A 163 2.69 -1.27 -10.81
CA ILE A 163 2.00 -1.98 -9.73
C ILE A 163 0.50 -2.03 -10.03
N GLY A 164 -0.16 -3.14 -9.72
CA GLY A 164 -1.59 -3.35 -9.92
C GLY A 164 -2.28 -3.98 -8.71
N PHE A 165 -3.51 -3.56 -8.44
CA PHE A 165 -4.44 -4.19 -7.50
C PHE A 165 -5.62 -4.77 -8.28
N GLU A 166 -5.48 -6.01 -8.72
CA GLU A 166 -6.47 -6.73 -9.52
C GLU A 166 -7.58 -7.29 -8.63
N LEU A 167 -8.84 -7.03 -8.98
CA LEU A 167 -10.00 -7.68 -8.37
C LEU A 167 -10.32 -9.00 -9.09
N GLY A 168 -9.35 -9.88 -9.18
CA GLY A 168 -9.42 -11.15 -9.88
C GLY A 168 -8.33 -12.11 -9.44
N LYS A 169 -8.32 -13.28 -10.06
CA LYS A 169 -7.27 -14.28 -9.92
C LYS A 169 -6.73 -14.58 -11.32
N PRO A 170 -5.41 -14.46 -11.54
CA PRO A 170 -4.79 -14.85 -12.80
C PRO A 170 -5.18 -16.26 -13.24
N GLY A 171 -5.54 -16.39 -14.52
CA GLY A 171 -6.00 -17.65 -15.11
C GLY A 171 -7.47 -17.99 -14.88
N PHE A 172 -8.26 -17.13 -14.24
CA PHE A 172 -9.70 -17.33 -14.05
C PHE A 172 -10.51 -16.35 -14.91
N ALA A 173 -11.55 -16.85 -15.60
CA ALA A 173 -12.45 -16.02 -16.38
C ALA A 173 -13.66 -15.60 -15.53
N TYR A 174 -13.92 -14.29 -15.48
CA TYR A 174 -15.08 -13.72 -14.81
C TYR A 174 -16.06 -13.12 -15.83
N PRO A 175 -17.37 -13.20 -15.59
CA PRO A 175 -18.34 -12.62 -16.51
C PRO A 175 -18.40 -11.09 -16.31
N ALA A 176 -18.47 -10.35 -17.41
CA ALA A 176 -18.64 -8.90 -17.42
C ALA A 176 -20.14 -8.54 -17.33
N LEU A 177 -20.74 -8.76 -16.16
CA LEU A 177 -22.19 -8.63 -15.99
C LEU A 177 -22.62 -7.21 -15.60
N ASN A 178 -21.80 -6.50 -14.83
CA ASN A 178 -22.09 -5.16 -14.32
C ASN A 178 -20.85 -4.27 -14.39
N GLY A 179 -21.08 -2.96 -14.29
CA GLY A 179 -20.03 -2.01 -13.95
C GLY A 179 -19.56 -2.19 -12.50
N TRP A 180 -18.35 -1.71 -12.24
CA TRP A 180 -17.76 -1.61 -10.92
C TRP A 180 -17.75 -0.15 -10.49
N ASP A 181 -17.99 0.07 -9.21
CA ASP A 181 -17.89 1.36 -8.55
C ASP A 181 -16.97 1.18 -7.34
N LEU A 182 -15.80 1.82 -7.39
CA LEU A 182 -14.65 1.53 -6.54
C LEU A 182 -14.08 2.81 -5.92
N GLY A 183 -13.66 2.70 -4.66
CA GLY A 183 -12.84 3.70 -3.99
C GLY A 183 -11.49 3.13 -3.58
N LEU A 184 -10.41 3.87 -3.83
CA LEU A 184 -9.05 3.57 -3.40
C LEU A 184 -8.57 4.65 -2.43
N ASP A 185 -7.98 4.25 -1.31
CA ASP A 185 -7.47 5.16 -0.29
C ASP A 185 -6.26 4.56 0.43
N ASN A 186 -5.52 5.40 1.17
CA ASN A 186 -4.44 5.04 2.09
C ASN A 186 -3.37 4.10 1.48
N VAL A 187 -3.01 4.29 0.21
CA VAL A 187 -2.03 3.42 -0.45
C VAL A 187 -0.66 3.67 0.13
N ARG A 188 0.04 2.62 0.58
CA ARG A 188 1.33 2.74 1.24
C ARG A 188 2.27 1.58 0.94
N ILE A 189 3.54 1.95 0.79
CA ILE A 189 4.69 1.05 0.89
C ILE A 189 5.24 1.12 2.30
N SER A 190 5.51 -0.03 2.89
CA SER A 190 6.27 -0.15 4.14
C SER A 190 7.65 -0.73 3.85
N GLN A 191 8.67 -0.26 4.55
CA GLN A 191 9.99 -0.88 4.54
C GLN A 191 10.01 -2.14 5.43
N HIS A 192 10.95 -3.04 5.16
CA HIS A 192 11.32 -4.09 6.09
C HIS A 192 11.80 -3.42 7.39
N ILE A 193 11.07 -3.66 8.47
CA ILE A 193 11.66 -3.49 9.80
C ILE A 193 12.60 -4.67 9.95
N SER A 194 13.91 -4.45 9.74
CA SER A 194 14.88 -5.40 10.27
C SER A 194 14.59 -5.51 11.76
N GLU A 195 14.23 -6.70 12.24
CA GLU A 195 14.40 -6.99 13.66
C GLU A 195 15.88 -6.74 13.94
N SER A 196 16.19 -5.57 14.49
CA SER A 196 17.48 -5.34 15.11
C SER A 196 17.70 -6.54 16.02
N GLY A 197 18.82 -7.24 15.85
CA GLY A 197 19.22 -8.36 16.69
C GLY A 197 19.04 -8.04 18.18
N PRO A 198 19.09 -9.06 19.05
CA PRO A 198 18.53 -9.01 20.39
C PRO A 198 18.91 -7.74 21.15
N GLY A 199 17.91 -6.88 21.38
CA GLY A 199 17.98 -5.77 22.33
C GLY A 199 18.17 -4.38 21.73
N VAL A 200 17.11 -3.80 21.17
CA VAL A 200 16.84 -2.36 21.39
C VAL A 200 15.43 -2.25 21.94
N ILE A 201 15.33 -2.35 23.27
CA ILE A 201 14.15 -1.91 24.01
C ILE A 201 14.06 -0.40 23.77
N PHE A 202 13.10 0.04 22.95
CA PHE A 202 12.65 1.42 23.00
C PHE A 202 12.17 1.68 24.43
N PRO A 203 12.80 2.56 25.22
CA PRO A 203 12.23 2.91 26.51
C PRO A 203 10.91 3.62 26.20
N ALA A 204 9.82 2.99 26.64
CA ALA A 204 8.51 3.60 26.70
C ALA A 204 8.67 4.98 27.34
N THR A 205 8.44 6.04 26.57
CA THR A 205 8.41 7.40 27.12
C THR A 205 7.06 7.56 27.80
N VAL A 206 6.95 7.00 29.01
CA VAL A 206 5.92 7.32 29.99
C VAL A 206 6.60 8.16 31.07
N LEU A 207 6.19 9.43 31.11
CA LEU A 207 6.16 10.32 32.27
C LEU A 207 7.47 10.89 32.83
N LEU A 208 7.70 12.19 32.60
CA LEU A 208 8.22 13.06 33.67
C LEU A 208 7.67 14.48 33.54
N LEU A 209 6.48 14.69 34.10
CA LEU A 209 5.95 16.02 34.40
C LEU A 209 6.08 16.28 35.91
N VAL A 210 7.30 16.24 36.43
CA VAL A 210 7.62 16.69 37.80
C VAL A 210 9.04 17.29 37.80
N LEU A 211 9.16 18.50 38.35
CA LEU A 211 10.38 19.30 38.62
C LEU A 211 10.80 20.33 37.57
N LEU A 212 9.93 21.33 37.35
CA LEU A 212 10.37 22.69 37.02
C LEU A 212 9.59 23.72 37.84
N GLN A 213 9.71 23.62 39.16
CA GLN A 213 9.42 24.72 40.08
C GLN A 213 10.33 24.67 41.30
N ARG A 214 11.66 24.77 41.12
CA ARG A 214 12.57 25.25 42.18
C ARG A 214 13.85 25.84 41.59
N MET A 215 13.76 27.05 41.03
CA MET A 215 14.87 28.02 41.07
C MET A 215 14.29 29.43 41.07
N VAL A 216 13.93 29.93 42.26
CA VAL A 216 13.97 31.36 42.58
C VAL A 216 14.80 31.48 43.86
N PRO A 217 15.78 32.40 43.93
CA PRO A 217 16.79 32.38 44.98
C PRO A 217 16.29 32.97 46.29
N SER A 218 16.93 32.49 47.35
CA SER A 218 16.84 32.80 48.77
C SER A 218 16.68 34.29 49.11
N ARG A 219 15.69 34.61 49.94
CA ARG A 219 15.82 35.63 50.99
C ARG A 219 15.25 35.10 52.31
N VAL A 220 16.15 34.98 53.27
CA VAL A 220 15.92 34.76 54.71
C VAL A 220 15.20 35.96 55.29
N VAL A 221 14.16 35.76 56.13
CA VAL A 221 14.01 36.35 57.48
C VAL A 221 13.05 35.47 58.30
N VAL A 222 13.52 35.06 59.48
CA VAL A 222 12.82 34.35 60.57
C VAL A 222 12.09 35.36 61.45
N PHE A 223 10.89 35.08 61.98
CA PHE A 223 10.55 35.30 63.40
C PHE A 223 9.30 34.56 63.88
N ARG A 224 9.41 33.99 65.09
CA ARG A 224 8.42 33.33 65.98
C ARG A 224 7.16 34.20 66.17
N ARG A 225 5.97 33.70 66.54
CA ARG A 225 5.64 33.03 67.82
C ARG A 225 4.16 32.59 67.85
N LYS A 226 3.88 31.56 68.67
CA LYS A 226 2.56 31.07 69.13
C LYS A 226 1.64 32.17 69.67
N SER A 227 0.32 32.02 69.48
CA SER A 227 -0.67 31.91 70.57
C SER A 227 -2.07 31.54 70.06
N ARG A 228 -2.68 30.59 70.77
CA ARG A 228 -4.13 30.33 70.82
C ARG A 228 -4.87 31.61 71.26
N PHE A 229 -6.08 31.82 70.76
CA PHE A 229 -7.34 31.76 71.53
C PHE A 229 -8.46 31.34 70.57
#